data_AF-A0A530C6A1-F1
#
_entry.id   AF-A0A530C6A1-F1
#
_cell.length_a   1.000
_cell.length_b   1.000
_cell.length_c   1.000
_cell.angle_alpha   90.00
_cell.angle_beta   90.00
_cell.angle_gamma   90.00
#
_symmetry.space_group_name_H-M   'P 1'
#
loop_
_entity.id
_entity.type
_entity.pdbx_description
1 polymer ?
#
loop_
_entity_poly.entity_id
_entity_poly.type
_entity_poly.pdbx_seq_one_letter_code
_entity_poly.pdbx_strand_id
1 'polypeptide(L)'
;MIKLKYFDKVRAAQKSQRPLSEMPPFDIERLRAKGLASRIANFFFGDPRWALALLRRFKPSLGFGNFLLVTRNADVRDILERGEEFETPYGPEMAELARGSNFILGMQDGAAYRQMKSSVLSAFPPAEVEAKVRPIAARHSKDIMAAASPGFDAIGGLMKIVPVHICRD
;
A
#
# COMPACT_ATOMS: atom_id res chain seq x y z
N MET A 1 -3.78 -25.61 -5.55
CA MET A 1 -3.15 -24.32 -5.94
C MET A 1 -3.93 -23.69 -7.09
N ILE A 2 -4.74 -22.67 -6.83
CA ILE A 2 -5.56 -22.00 -7.85
C ILE A 2 -4.62 -21.15 -8.72
N LYS A 3 -4.38 -21.57 -9.96
CA LYS A 3 -3.60 -20.78 -10.93
C LYS A 3 -4.46 -19.63 -11.46
N LEU A 4 -4.39 -18.47 -10.80
CA LEU A 4 -5.03 -17.26 -11.32
C LEU A 4 -4.36 -16.84 -12.64
N LYS A 5 -5.16 -16.47 -13.64
CA LYS A 5 -4.69 -15.87 -14.93
C LYS A 5 -3.74 -14.68 -14.74
N TYR A 6 -3.77 -14.08 -13.56
CA TYR A 6 -2.85 -13.04 -13.10
C TYR A 6 -1.38 -13.51 -13.14
N PHE A 7 -1.07 -14.67 -12.56
CA PHE A 7 0.31 -15.16 -12.46
C PHE A 7 0.93 -15.48 -13.82
N ASP A 8 0.12 -15.94 -14.77
CA ASP A 8 0.62 -16.22 -16.12
C ASP A 8 1.00 -14.93 -16.86
N LYS A 9 0.26 -13.83 -16.62
CA LYS A 9 0.63 -12.50 -17.14
C LYS A 9 1.91 -11.98 -16.49
N VAL A 10 2.07 -12.14 -15.18
CA VAL A 10 3.30 -11.74 -14.47
C VAL A 10 4.51 -12.48 -15.02
N ARG A 11 4.44 -13.81 -15.15
CA ARG A 11 5.52 -14.62 -15.72
C ARG A 11 5.82 -14.27 -17.18
N ALA A 12 4.78 -14.00 -17.98
CA ALA A 12 4.97 -13.56 -19.36
C ALA A 12 5.68 -12.20 -19.43
N ALA A 13 5.28 -11.24 -18.58
CA ALA A 13 5.90 -9.94 -18.48
C ALA A 13 7.39 -10.07 -18.07
N GLN A 14 7.69 -10.85 -17.03
CA GLN A 14 9.05 -11.12 -16.55
C GLN A 14 9.95 -11.74 -17.63
N LYS A 15 9.42 -12.68 -18.43
CA LYS A 15 10.17 -13.27 -19.56
C LYS A 15 10.49 -12.27 -20.67
N SER A 16 9.62 -11.28 -20.86
CA SER A 16 9.77 -10.24 -21.89
C SER A 16 10.45 -8.97 -21.38
N GLN A 17 10.88 -8.95 -20.12
CA GLN A 17 11.41 -7.76 -19.47
C GLN A 17 12.79 -7.40 -20.00
N ARG A 18 12.94 -6.15 -20.41
CA ARG A 18 14.23 -5.61 -20.87
C ARG A 18 15.17 -5.39 -19.68
N PRO A 19 16.49 -5.45 -19.89
CA PRO A 19 17.46 -5.08 -18.87
C PRO A 19 17.17 -3.68 -18.32
N LEU A 20 17.36 -3.47 -17.01
CA LEU A 20 17.15 -2.17 -16.36
C LEU A 20 17.95 -1.04 -17.01
N SER A 21 19.13 -1.35 -17.56
CA SER A 21 19.99 -0.40 -18.28
C SER A 21 19.37 0.15 -19.57
N GLU A 22 18.42 -0.60 -20.16
CA GLU A 22 17.71 -0.22 -21.39
C GLU A 22 16.34 0.42 -21.09
N MET A 23 15.93 0.44 -19.82
CA MET A 23 14.67 1.04 -19.42
C MET A 23 14.82 2.55 -19.30
N PRO A 24 13.81 3.32 -19.74
CA PRO A 24 13.83 4.75 -19.53
C PRO A 24 13.82 5.06 -18.02
N PRO A 25 14.39 6.22 -17.60
CA PRO A 25 14.35 6.64 -16.21
C PRO A 25 12.94 6.58 -15.62
N PHE A 26 12.86 6.28 -14.31
CA PHE A 26 11.60 6.30 -13.59
C PHE A 26 10.98 7.69 -13.68
N ASP A 27 9.72 7.73 -14.11
CA ASP A 27 8.96 8.95 -14.26
C ASP A 27 7.53 8.70 -13.75
N ILE A 28 7.22 9.28 -12.59
CA ILE A 28 5.91 9.16 -11.95
C ILE A 28 4.79 9.77 -12.81
N GLU A 29 5.13 10.72 -13.69
CA GLU A 29 4.16 11.36 -14.59
C GLU A 29 3.67 10.42 -15.69
N ARG A 30 4.34 9.27 -15.91
CA ARG A 30 3.84 8.20 -16.79
C ARG A 30 2.66 7.44 -16.19
N LEU A 31 2.59 7.34 -14.86
CA LEU A 31 1.47 6.70 -14.16
C LEU A 31 0.28 7.66 -13.99
N ARG A 32 0.50 8.96 -14.19
CA ARG A 32 -0.53 9.98 -14.04
C ARG A 32 -1.49 9.92 -15.22
N ALA A 33 -2.75 9.59 -14.96
CA ALA A 33 -3.79 9.64 -15.99
C ALA A 33 -4.00 11.08 -16.47
N LYS A 34 -3.60 11.38 -17.71
CA LYS A 34 -3.75 12.72 -18.32
C LYS A 34 -5.08 12.81 -19.07
N GLY A 35 -5.91 13.82 -18.76
CA GLY A 35 -7.12 14.12 -19.53
C GLY A 35 -8.29 14.70 -18.71
N LEU A 36 -9.30 15.23 -19.41
CA LEU A 36 -10.56 15.69 -18.80
C LEU A 36 -11.36 14.53 -18.20
N ALA A 37 -11.37 13.37 -18.88
CA ALA A 37 -12.02 12.16 -18.38
C ALA A 37 -11.41 11.63 -17.08
N SER A 38 -10.09 11.76 -16.90
CA SER A 38 -9.44 11.35 -15.63
C SER A 38 -9.79 12.30 -14.49
N ARG A 39 -9.95 13.60 -14.74
CA ARG A 39 -10.45 14.56 -13.73
C ARG A 39 -11.89 14.28 -13.32
N ILE A 40 -12.75 13.94 -14.28
CA ILE A 40 -14.15 13.57 -14.00
C ILE A 40 -14.21 12.26 -13.22
N ALA A 41 -13.46 11.24 -13.64
CA ALA A 41 -13.36 9.99 -12.88
C ALA A 41 -12.81 10.23 -11.47
N ASN A 42 -11.76 11.04 -11.32
CA ASN A 42 -11.20 11.37 -10.01
C ASN A 42 -12.13 12.24 -9.17
N PHE A 43 -13.07 12.97 -9.76
CA PHE A 43 -14.11 13.70 -9.01
C PHE A 43 -15.20 12.76 -8.47
N PHE A 44 -15.67 11.81 -9.30
CA PHE A 44 -16.69 10.83 -8.88
C PHE A 44 -16.15 9.70 -7.99
N PHE A 45 -14.90 9.30 -8.20
CA PHE A 45 -14.23 8.20 -7.46
C PHE A 45 -13.15 8.68 -6.48
N GLY A 46 -12.86 9.98 -6.40
CA GLY A 46 -11.83 10.53 -5.52
C GLY A 46 -12.15 10.35 -4.04
N ASP A 47 -13.43 10.24 -3.72
CA ASP A 47 -13.90 9.78 -2.42
C ASP A 47 -14.86 8.60 -2.58
N PRO A 48 -14.37 7.35 -2.55
CA PRO A 48 -15.22 6.18 -2.69
C PRO A 48 -16.06 5.90 -1.43
N ARG A 49 -15.89 6.65 -0.33
CA ARG A 49 -16.48 6.31 0.99
C ARG A 49 -18.00 6.26 0.94
N TRP A 50 -18.66 7.16 0.20
CA TRP A 50 -20.12 7.18 0.10
C TRP A 50 -20.64 5.95 -0.66
N ALA A 51 -20.02 5.60 -1.79
CA ALA A 51 -20.39 4.44 -2.59
C ALA A 51 -20.11 3.13 -1.82
N LEU A 52 -18.98 3.07 -1.11
CA LEU A 52 -18.65 1.95 -0.22
C LEU A 52 -19.60 1.86 0.97
N ALA A 53 -20.11 2.98 1.49
CA ALA A 53 -21.11 2.97 2.56
C ALA A 53 -22.44 2.39 2.08
N LEU A 54 -22.89 2.78 0.88
CA LEU A 54 -24.08 2.20 0.24
C LEU A 54 -23.88 0.70 -0.03
N LEU A 55 -22.73 0.32 -0.60
CA LEU A 55 -22.39 -1.08 -0.85
C LEU A 55 -22.43 -1.90 0.46
N ARG A 56 -21.80 -1.40 1.52
CA ARG A 56 -21.80 -2.06 2.83
C ARG A 56 -23.20 -2.21 3.42
N ARG A 57 -24.10 -1.26 3.16
CA ARG A 57 -25.49 -1.29 3.64
C ARG A 57 -26.35 -2.32 2.91
N PHE A 58 -26.26 -2.38 1.59
CA PHE A 58 -27.19 -3.17 0.77
C PHE A 58 -26.61 -4.52 0.32
N LYS A 59 -25.32 -4.58 -0.03
CA LYS A 59 -24.66 -5.79 -0.52
C LYS A 59 -23.17 -5.78 -0.13
N PRO A 60 -22.85 -6.10 1.14
CA PRO A 60 -21.50 -5.93 1.68
C PRO A 60 -20.43 -6.80 1.01
N SER A 61 -20.85 -7.88 0.35
CA SER A 61 -19.98 -8.80 -0.40
C SER A 61 -20.48 -8.85 -1.85
N LEU A 62 -19.66 -8.30 -2.76
CA LEU A 62 -19.98 -8.20 -4.18
C LEU A 62 -18.98 -9.03 -4.99
N GLY A 63 -19.45 -10.17 -5.53
CA GLY A 63 -18.68 -11.01 -6.44
C GLY A 63 -18.83 -10.56 -7.89
N PHE A 64 -17.73 -10.54 -8.63
CA PHE A 64 -17.69 -10.35 -10.08
C PHE A 64 -16.64 -11.28 -10.70
N GLY A 65 -17.08 -12.33 -11.38
CA GLY A 65 -16.19 -13.38 -11.90
C GLY A 65 -15.38 -14.03 -10.78
N ASN A 66 -14.04 -13.93 -10.87
CA ASN A 66 -13.11 -14.47 -9.87
C ASN A 66 -12.68 -13.45 -8.80
N PHE A 67 -13.38 -12.31 -8.72
CA PHE A 67 -13.07 -11.25 -7.77
C PHE A 67 -14.22 -11.09 -6.78
N LEU A 68 -13.89 -10.94 -5.50
CA LEU A 68 -14.86 -10.69 -4.43
C LEU A 68 -14.46 -9.42 -3.68
N LEU A 69 -15.32 -8.39 -3.75
CA LEU A 69 -15.17 -7.19 -2.95
C LEU A 69 -15.93 -7.37 -1.63
N VAL A 70 -15.20 -7.36 -0.52
CA VAL A 70 -15.76 -7.48 0.84
C VAL A 70 -15.60 -6.15 1.58
N THR A 71 -16.69 -5.64 2.16
CA THR A 71 -16.71 -4.30 2.78
C THR A 71 -17.18 -4.30 4.24
N ARG A 72 -17.72 -5.41 4.74
CA ARG A 72 -18.13 -5.57 6.14
C ARG A 72 -16.90 -5.86 6.99
N ASN A 73 -16.72 -5.11 8.09
CA ASN A 73 -15.53 -5.22 8.95
C ASN A 73 -15.31 -6.64 9.50
N ALA A 74 -16.37 -7.32 9.96
CA ALA A 74 -16.27 -8.68 10.47
C ALA A 74 -15.70 -9.64 9.41
N ASP A 75 -16.28 -9.64 8.21
CA ASP A 75 -15.86 -10.49 7.09
C ASP A 75 -14.43 -10.15 6.61
N VAL A 76 -14.06 -8.86 6.58
CA VAL A 76 -12.70 -8.44 6.22
C VAL A 76 -11.69 -8.97 7.24
N ARG A 77 -11.99 -8.87 8.54
CA ARG A 77 -11.11 -9.40 9.59
C ARG A 77 -10.98 -10.92 9.51
N ASP A 78 -12.10 -11.63 9.36
CA ASP A 78 -12.12 -13.09 9.19
C ASP A 78 -11.21 -13.55 8.04
N ILE A 79 -11.33 -12.89 6.88
CA ILE A 79 -10.48 -13.17 5.70
C ILE A 79 -8.99 -12.88 6.00
N LEU A 80 -8.68 -11.74 6.64
CA LEU A 80 -7.30 -11.37 6.95
C LEU A 80 -6.65 -12.24 8.03
N GLU A 81 -7.45 -12.85 8.90
CA GLU A 81 -6.99 -13.78 9.94
C GLU A 81 -6.76 -15.20 9.38
N ARG A 82 -7.49 -15.59 8.32
CA ARG A 82 -7.40 -16.89 7.64
C ARG A 82 -6.36 -16.90 6.52
N GLY A 83 -5.13 -16.47 6.82
CA GLY A 83 -4.05 -16.33 5.82
C GLY A 83 -3.62 -17.63 5.14
N GLU A 84 -3.97 -18.78 5.70
CA GLU A 84 -3.77 -20.11 5.11
C GLU A 84 -4.80 -20.47 4.03
N GLU A 85 -5.97 -19.83 4.05
CA GLU A 85 -7.00 -19.96 3.01
C GLU A 85 -6.91 -18.82 1.99
N PHE A 86 -6.57 -17.62 2.46
CA PHE A 86 -6.43 -16.40 1.67
C PHE A 86 -4.96 -16.00 1.56
N GLU A 87 -4.25 -16.69 0.67
CA GLU A 87 -2.83 -16.48 0.43
C GLU A 87 -2.53 -15.10 -0.16
N THR A 88 -1.36 -14.55 0.20
CA THR A 88 -0.87 -13.30 -0.39
C THR A 88 -0.33 -13.53 -1.81
N PRO A 89 -0.88 -12.88 -2.86
CA PRO A 89 -0.54 -13.23 -4.24
C PRO A 89 0.73 -12.56 -4.78
N TYR A 90 1.42 -11.70 -4.00
CA TYR A 90 2.48 -10.82 -4.52
C TYR A 90 3.90 -11.41 -4.46
N GLY A 91 4.04 -12.71 -4.14
CA GLY A 91 5.35 -13.34 -3.93
C GLY A 91 6.32 -13.20 -5.13
N PRO A 92 5.91 -13.50 -6.38
CA PRO A 92 6.78 -13.36 -7.54
C PRO A 92 7.30 -11.93 -7.75
N GLU A 93 6.44 -10.93 -7.57
CA GLU A 93 6.76 -9.52 -7.74
C GLU A 93 7.67 -9.02 -6.62
N MET A 94 7.40 -9.41 -5.37
CA MET A 94 8.27 -9.07 -4.25
C MET A 94 9.66 -9.70 -4.40
N ALA A 95 9.72 -10.95 -4.89
CA ALA A 95 10.98 -11.62 -5.18
C ALA A 95 11.80 -10.88 -6.24
N GLU A 96 11.14 -10.41 -7.30
CA GLU A 96 11.79 -9.61 -8.34
C GLU A 96 12.33 -8.27 -7.79
N LEU A 97 11.49 -7.53 -7.05
CA LEU A 97 11.87 -6.24 -6.46
C LEU A 97 13.05 -6.35 -5.50
N ALA A 98 13.13 -7.44 -4.74
CA ALA A 98 14.20 -7.69 -3.79
C ALA A 98 15.30 -8.62 -4.36
N ARG A 99 15.47 -8.63 -5.69
CA ARG A 99 16.58 -9.27 -6.41
C ARG A 99 16.76 -10.76 -6.08
N GLY A 100 15.66 -11.49 -5.98
CA GLY A 100 15.60 -12.92 -5.70
C GLY A 100 15.32 -13.27 -4.23
N SER A 101 15.44 -12.32 -3.31
CA SER A 101 14.94 -12.48 -1.94
C SER A 101 13.48 -12.03 -1.85
N ASN A 102 12.70 -12.54 -0.90
CA ASN A 102 11.31 -12.12 -0.71
C ASN A 102 11.18 -11.20 0.52
N PHE A 103 10.11 -10.41 0.57
CA PHE A 103 9.78 -9.51 1.68
C PHE A 103 8.52 -9.98 2.40
N ILE A 104 8.33 -9.61 3.67
CA ILE A 104 7.18 -10.06 4.49
C ILE A 104 5.80 -9.87 3.82
N LEU A 105 5.66 -8.88 2.92
CA LEU A 105 4.43 -8.62 2.16
C LEU A 105 4.17 -9.57 0.98
N GLY A 106 5.13 -10.43 0.63
CA GLY A 106 5.00 -11.43 -0.44
C GLY A 106 5.18 -12.87 0.05
N MET A 107 5.26 -13.08 1.37
CA MET A 107 5.49 -14.38 1.98
C MET A 107 4.19 -14.93 2.57
N GLN A 108 4.01 -16.25 2.48
CA GLN A 108 2.99 -16.95 3.27
C GLN A 108 3.48 -17.13 4.71
N ASP A 109 2.55 -17.39 5.63
CA ASP A 109 2.93 -17.70 7.00
C ASP A 109 3.78 -18.97 7.08
N GLY A 110 4.85 -18.92 7.87
CA GLY A 110 5.87 -19.94 7.96
C GLY A 110 7.08 -19.47 8.77
N ALA A 111 8.01 -20.37 9.07
CA ALA A 111 9.15 -20.07 9.95
C ALA A 111 9.95 -18.84 9.49
N ALA A 112 10.29 -18.77 8.19
CA ALA A 112 11.02 -17.65 7.61
C ALA A 112 10.22 -16.33 7.67
N TYR A 113 8.91 -16.37 7.40
CA TYR A 113 8.02 -15.21 7.52
C TYR A 113 7.97 -14.71 8.96
N ARG A 114 7.74 -15.61 9.93
CA ARG A 114 7.64 -15.26 11.35
C ARG A 114 8.94 -14.68 11.89
N GLN A 115 10.08 -15.24 11.48
CA GLN A 115 11.40 -14.70 11.83
C GLN A 115 11.56 -13.27 11.30
N MET A 116 11.32 -13.04 10.01
CA MET A 116 11.48 -11.71 9.40
C MET A 116 10.48 -10.70 9.98
N LYS A 117 9.22 -11.10 10.15
CA LYS A 117 8.17 -10.28 10.80
C LYS A 117 8.57 -9.88 12.21
N SER A 118 9.08 -10.82 13.01
CA SER A 118 9.56 -10.54 14.36
C SER A 118 10.65 -9.49 14.35
N SER A 119 11.68 -9.63 13.51
CA SER A 119 12.79 -8.68 13.42
C SER A 119 12.34 -7.26 13.06
N VAL A 120 11.39 -7.14 12.13
CA VAL A 120 10.85 -5.83 11.71
C VAL A 120 9.99 -5.22 12.83
N LEU A 121 9.07 -5.98 13.42
CA LEU A 121 8.17 -5.45 14.46
C LEU A 121 8.92 -5.13 15.76
N SER A 122 9.96 -5.90 16.11
CA SER A 122 10.77 -5.61 17.29
C SER A 122 11.57 -4.32 17.18
N ALA A 123 11.81 -3.80 15.97
CA ALA A 123 12.46 -2.52 15.76
C ALA A 123 11.58 -1.32 16.14
N PHE A 124 10.25 -1.52 16.30
CA PHE A 124 9.29 -0.46 16.61
C PHE A 124 8.42 -0.78 17.84
N PRO A 125 9.00 -0.94 19.05
CA PRO A 125 8.20 -1.14 20.25
C PRO A 125 7.24 0.04 20.48
N PRO A 126 5.94 -0.17 20.76
CA PRO A 126 4.97 0.92 20.86
C PRO A 126 5.36 2.02 21.86
N ALA A 127 5.90 1.63 23.02
CA ALA A 127 6.35 2.59 24.03
C ALA A 127 7.56 3.43 23.55
N GLU A 128 8.48 2.84 22.79
CA GLU A 128 9.62 3.56 22.22
C GLU A 128 9.20 4.47 21.07
N VAL A 129 8.28 4.01 20.22
CA VAL A 129 7.69 4.84 19.16
C VAL A 129 7.01 6.06 19.78
N GLU A 130 6.21 5.88 20.83
CA GLU A 130 5.57 6.99 21.53
C GLU A 130 6.60 7.94 22.17
N ALA A 131 7.64 7.42 22.81
CA ALA A 131 8.64 8.24 23.49
C ALA A 131 9.59 8.99 22.52
N LYS A 132 9.96 8.37 21.39
CA LYS A 132 10.97 8.90 20.46
C LYS A 132 10.36 9.55 19.21
N VAL A 133 9.42 8.89 18.55
CA VAL A 133 8.87 9.33 17.26
C VAL A 133 7.86 10.47 17.45
N ARG A 134 6.99 10.39 18.46
CA ARG A 134 5.94 11.41 18.68
C ARG A 134 6.52 12.81 18.89
N PRO A 135 7.57 13.04 19.71
CA PRO A 135 8.17 14.36 19.85
C PRO A 135 8.78 14.90 18.54
N ILE A 136 9.40 14.04 17.73
CA ILE A 136 9.97 14.43 16.42
C ILE A 136 8.84 14.89 15.50
N ALA A 137 7.80 14.07 15.37
CA ALA A 137 6.61 14.39 14.57
C ALA A 137 5.96 15.70 15.02
N ALA A 138 5.76 15.87 16.34
CA ALA A 138 5.14 17.05 16.92
C ALA A 138 5.96 18.32 16.67
N ARG A 139 7.29 18.27 16.88
CA ARG A 139 8.19 19.40 16.63
C ARG A 139 8.13 19.84 15.18
N HIS A 140 8.40 18.93 14.24
CA HIS A 140 8.37 19.24 12.80
C HIS A 140 7.00 19.74 12.34
N SER A 141 5.92 19.13 12.84
CA SER A 141 4.57 19.57 12.49
C SER A 141 4.30 20.99 13.01
N LYS A 142 4.72 21.30 14.24
CA LYS A 142 4.55 22.64 14.82
C LYS A 142 5.35 23.69 14.04
N ASP A 143 6.59 23.40 13.70
CA ASP A 143 7.47 24.33 12.99
C ASP A 143 6.93 24.64 11.59
N ILE A 144 6.48 23.60 10.86
CA ILE A 144 5.84 23.76 9.55
C ILE A 144 4.57 24.61 9.66
N MET A 145 3.70 24.30 10.63
CA MET A 145 2.43 25.01 10.80
C MET A 145 2.60 26.45 11.29
N ALA A 146 3.66 26.76 12.06
CA ALA A 146 3.96 28.12 12.48
C ALA A 146 4.35 29.04 11.31
N ALA A 147 4.92 28.46 10.24
CA ALA A 147 5.27 29.17 9.01
C ALA A 147 4.15 29.11 7.94
N ALA A 148 3.07 28.37 8.18
CA ALA A 148 2.00 28.19 7.20
C ALA A 148 1.16 29.47 7.05
N SER A 149 0.84 29.82 5.80
CA SER A 149 -0.03 30.94 5.45
C SER A 149 -1.40 30.44 4.96
N PRO A 150 -2.42 31.32 4.84
CA PRO A 150 -3.67 30.96 4.17
C PRO A 150 -3.42 30.32 2.80
N GLY A 151 -4.12 29.23 2.51
CA GLY A 151 -3.92 28.44 1.28
C GLY A 151 -2.83 27.36 1.37
N PHE A 152 -2.26 27.11 2.56
CA PHE A 152 -1.26 26.06 2.76
C PHE A 152 -1.74 24.66 2.32
N ASP A 153 -0.94 23.99 1.49
CA ASP A 153 -1.14 22.59 1.09
C ASP A 153 -0.64 21.65 2.20
N ALA A 154 -1.56 21.19 3.05
CA ALA A 154 -1.23 20.25 4.11
C ALA A 154 -0.75 18.88 3.61
N ILE A 155 -1.15 18.44 2.41
CA ILE A 155 -0.69 17.15 1.87
C ILE A 155 0.78 17.26 1.47
N GLY A 156 1.10 18.28 0.66
CA GLY A 156 2.44 18.53 0.17
C GLY A 156 3.41 19.01 1.24
N GLY A 157 2.99 19.97 2.06
CA GLY A 157 3.86 20.68 3.00
C GLY A 157 3.97 20.03 4.38
N LEU A 158 3.02 19.17 4.78
CA LEU A 158 3.02 18.56 6.11
C LEU A 158 3.03 17.02 6.03
N MET A 159 1.97 16.41 5.48
CA MET A 159 1.76 14.96 5.57
C MET A 159 2.82 14.14 4.83
N LYS A 160 3.37 14.65 3.72
CA LYS A 160 4.48 13.99 3.01
C LYS A 160 5.85 14.25 3.65
N ILE A 161 6.03 15.40 4.29
CA ILE A 161 7.34 15.85 4.77
C ILE A 161 7.66 15.29 6.15
N VAL A 162 6.69 15.31 7.07
CA VAL A 162 6.91 14.86 8.45
C VAL A 162 7.40 13.41 8.53
N PRO A 163 6.84 12.43 7.80
CA PRO A 163 7.38 11.06 7.80
C PRO A 163 8.85 10.98 7.35
N VAL A 164 9.26 11.80 6.37
CA VAL A 164 10.65 11.85 5.91
C VAL A 164 11.57 12.38 7.01
N HIS A 165 11.13 13.41 7.73
CA HIS A 165 11.88 13.94 8.87
C HIS A 165 11.98 12.94 10.03
N ILE A 166 10.91 12.18 10.30
CA ILE A 166 10.92 11.10 11.30
C ILE A 166 11.95 10.03 10.97
N CYS A 167 12.12 9.67 9.69
CA CYS A 167 13.10 8.66 9.30
C CYS A 167 14.55 9.18 9.32
N ARG A 168 14.74 10.51 9.29
CA ARG A 168 16.07 11.15 9.25
C ARG A 168 16.61 11.44 10.65
N ASP A 169 15.74 11.91 11.55
CA ASP A 169 16.09 12.41 12.89
C ASP A 169 15.81 11.35 13.98
#